data_AF-A0A2V4VJF5-F1
#
_entry.id   AF-A0A2V4VJF5-F1
#
_cell.length_a   1.000
_cell.length_b   1.000
_cell.length_c   1.000
_cell.angle_alpha   90.00
_cell.angle_beta   90.00
_cell.angle_gamma   90.00
#
_symmetry.space_group_name_H-M   'P 1'
#
loop_
_entity.id
_entity.type
_entity.pdbx_description
1 polymer ?
#
loop_
_entity_poly.entity_id
_entity_poly.type
_entity_poly.pdbx_seq_one_letter_code
_entity_poly.pdbx_strand_id
1 'polypeptide(L)'
;MSLDHTCPNPPTLSKIALYVWLLSLCLPALHYDGETYFGYETLVMGILFGWVGLVFQAYSNLTFLLAIYLTFRHKNPINLAAFTFMLGLSTFFITTIVATGDKGIHDSEIELKVWGFGCWIGSYILLFISTVWRFYLERNLNKVR
;
A
#
# COMPACT_ATOMS: atom_id res chain seq x y z
N MET A 1 -27.11 1.20 22.74
CA MET A 1 -26.43 0.64 21.55
C MET A 1 -24.96 0.51 21.94
N SER A 2 -24.52 -0.69 22.29
CA SER A 2 -23.13 -0.95 22.69
C SER A 2 -22.24 -0.75 21.46
N LEU A 3 -21.30 0.20 21.53
CA LEU A 3 -20.25 0.33 20.53
C LEU A 3 -19.26 -0.83 20.76
N ASP A 4 -19.37 -1.88 19.96
CA ASP A 4 -18.38 -2.97 19.93
C ASP A 4 -17.00 -2.38 19.61
N HIS A 5 -16.13 -2.33 20.63
CA HIS A 5 -14.76 -1.83 20.52
C HIS A 5 -13.81 -2.76 19.74
N THR A 6 -14.33 -3.86 19.20
CA THR A 6 -13.56 -4.90 18.50
C THR A 6 -13.39 -4.61 17.00
N CYS A 7 -14.24 -3.77 16.40
CA CYS A 7 -14.12 -3.40 14.99
C CYS A 7 -13.41 -2.05 14.84
N PRO A 8 -12.27 -1.98 14.12
CA PRO A 8 -11.57 -0.72 13.90
C PRO A 8 -12.42 0.25 13.09
N ASN A 9 -12.55 1.49 13.57
CA ASN A 9 -13.22 2.56 12.83
C ASN A 9 -12.50 2.83 11.49
N PRO A 10 -13.22 3.27 10.43
CA PRO A 10 -12.60 3.53 9.11
C PRO A 10 -11.36 4.43 9.15
N PRO A 11 -11.31 5.54 9.92
CA PRO A 11 -10.11 6.36 10.04
C PRO A 11 -8.91 5.61 10.61
N THR A 12 -9.14 4.67 11.53
CA THR A 12 -8.10 3.80 12.09
C THR A 12 -7.59 2.84 11.02
N LEU A 13 -8.48 2.27 10.21
CA LEU A 13 -8.12 1.38 9.12
C LEU A 13 -7.25 2.07 8.06
N SER A 14 -7.55 3.33 7.72
CA SER A 14 -6.70 4.13 6.83
C SER A 14 -5.33 4.45 7.42
N LYS A 15 -5.23 4.66 8.73
CA LYS A 15 -3.92 4.81 9.41
C LYS A 15 -3.11 3.52 9.34
N ILE A 16 -3.76 2.38 9.60
CA ILE A 16 -3.12 1.06 9.48
C ILE A 16 -2.65 0.84 8.04
N ALA A 17 -3.48 1.16 7.04
CA ALA A 17 -3.10 1.09 5.63
C ALA A 17 -1.81 1.89 5.35
N LEU A 18 -1.72 3.12 5.84
CA LEU A 18 -0.50 3.95 5.70
C LEU A 18 0.73 3.30 6.35
N TYR A 19 0.60 2.78 7.57
CA TYR A 19 1.72 2.12 8.26
C TYR A 19 2.16 0.84 7.54
N VAL A 20 1.22 0.03 7.08
CA VAL A 20 1.50 -1.19 6.31
C VAL A 20 2.16 -0.84 4.97
N TRP A 21 1.75 0.25 4.32
CA TRP A 21 2.40 0.76 3.12
C TRP A 21 3.83 1.23 3.42
N LEU A 22 4.07 1.99 4.49
CA LEU A 22 5.41 2.40 4.90
C LEU A 22 6.31 1.20 5.27
N LEU A 23 5.77 0.20 5.95
CA LEU A 23 6.49 -1.04 6.25
C LEU A 23 6.88 -1.78 4.97
N SER A 24 5.97 -1.80 3.98
CA SER A 24 6.29 -2.35 2.67
C SER A 24 7.55 -1.69 2.13
N LEU A 25 7.65 -0.34 2.21
CA LEU A 25 8.76 0.55 1.80
C LEU A 25 10.08 0.40 2.57
N CYS A 26 10.05 -0.23 3.73
CA CYS A 26 11.27 -0.45 4.51
C CYS A 26 11.82 -1.86 4.32
N LEU A 27 10.95 -2.87 4.13
CA LEU A 27 11.34 -4.28 4.12
C LEU A 27 12.43 -4.62 3.09
N PRO A 28 12.31 -4.23 1.80
CA PRO A 28 13.38 -4.43 0.82
C PRO A 28 14.50 -3.38 0.87
N ALA A 29 14.37 -2.28 1.64
CA ALA A 29 15.52 -1.40 1.90
C ALA A 29 16.46 -2.03 2.95
N LEU A 30 15.89 -2.71 3.95
CA LEU A 30 16.63 -3.53 4.94
C LEU A 30 17.36 -4.72 4.30
N HIS A 31 16.95 -5.14 3.10
CA HIS A 31 17.65 -6.17 2.34
C HIS A 31 19.06 -5.74 1.89
N TYR A 32 19.33 -4.45 1.77
CA TYR A 32 20.65 -3.91 1.41
C TYR A 32 21.51 -3.56 2.63
N ASP A 33 21.27 -4.19 3.79
CA ASP A 33 22.07 -3.99 5.00
C ASP A 33 23.55 -4.32 4.73
N GLY A 34 24.36 -3.27 4.56
CA GLY A 34 25.77 -3.35 4.15
C GLY A 34 26.14 -2.42 2.99
N GLU A 35 25.19 -2.04 2.14
CA GLU A 35 25.38 -1.09 1.05
C GLU A 35 24.47 0.14 1.24
N THR A 36 24.86 1.01 2.16
CA THR A 36 24.11 2.22 2.59
C THR A 36 23.60 3.09 1.43
N TYR A 37 24.36 3.18 0.33
CA TYR A 37 23.95 3.94 -0.87
C TYR A 37 22.78 3.26 -1.60
N PHE A 38 22.84 1.94 -1.77
CA PHE A 38 21.78 1.17 -2.43
C PHE A 38 20.51 1.10 -1.59
N GLY A 39 20.62 0.99 -0.26
CA GLY A 39 19.45 0.99 0.63
C GLY A 39 18.64 2.29 0.57
N TYR A 40 19.31 3.44 0.62
CA TYR A 40 18.66 4.75 0.53
C TYR A 40 18.03 4.99 -0.87
N GLU A 41 18.77 4.69 -1.94
CA GLU A 41 18.25 4.81 -3.31
C GLU A 41 17.05 3.89 -3.52
N THR A 42 17.09 2.66 -2.99
CA THR A 42 15.97 1.72 -3.03
C THR A 42 14.76 2.24 -2.26
N LEU A 43 14.95 2.96 -1.14
CA LEU A 43 13.84 3.53 -0.38
C LEU A 43 13.20 4.73 -1.11
N VAL A 44 14.00 5.64 -1.66
CA VAL A 44 13.52 6.80 -2.43
C VAL A 44 12.85 6.34 -3.73
N MET A 45 13.49 5.43 -4.47
CA MET A 45 12.92 4.85 -5.68
C MET A 45 11.74 3.93 -5.36
N GLY A 46 11.70 3.27 -4.21
CA GLY A 46 10.56 2.49 -3.75
C GLY A 46 9.33 3.34 -3.48
N ILE A 47 9.52 4.53 -2.87
CA ILE A 47 8.44 5.52 -2.69
C ILE A 47 7.94 5.99 -4.06
N LEU A 48 8.85 6.34 -4.96
CA LEU A 48 8.53 6.99 -6.22
C LEU A 48 8.09 6.05 -7.34
N PHE A 49 8.66 4.86 -7.46
CA PHE A 49 8.50 3.92 -8.58
C PHE A 49 8.15 2.51 -8.12
N GLY A 50 8.02 2.28 -6.81
CA GLY A 50 7.85 0.95 -6.23
C GLY A 50 9.08 0.06 -6.41
N TRP A 51 8.99 -1.15 -5.86
CA TRP A 51 10.08 -2.14 -5.85
C TRP A 51 10.57 -2.54 -7.23
N VAL A 52 9.67 -2.50 -8.20
CA VAL A 52 9.92 -3.08 -9.52
C VAL A 52 10.30 -2.00 -10.53
N GLY A 53 10.52 -0.77 -10.07
CA GLY A 53 10.93 0.36 -10.93
C GLY A 53 9.92 0.66 -12.04
N LEU A 54 8.66 0.29 -11.83
CA LEU A 54 7.62 0.43 -12.83
C LEU A 54 6.94 1.78 -12.69
N VAL A 55 6.82 2.48 -13.81
CA VAL A 55 6.08 3.75 -13.89
C VAL A 55 4.64 3.60 -13.36
N PHE A 56 4.00 2.44 -13.53
CA PHE A 56 2.67 2.18 -12.98
C PHE A 56 2.65 2.10 -11.44
N GLN A 57 3.70 1.59 -10.81
CA GLN A 57 3.85 1.58 -9.36
C GLN A 57 4.02 3.00 -8.81
N ALA A 58 4.68 3.89 -9.57
CA ALA A 58 4.76 5.31 -9.23
C ALA A 58 3.38 5.95 -9.09
N TYR A 59 2.55 5.80 -10.13
CA TYR A 59 1.18 6.32 -10.12
C TYR A 59 0.33 5.67 -9.03
N SER A 60 0.51 4.38 -8.79
CA SER A 60 -0.15 3.65 -7.70
C SER A 60 0.20 4.22 -6.33
N ASN A 61 1.48 4.50 -6.04
CA ASN A 61 1.92 5.07 -4.77
C ASN A 61 1.44 6.52 -4.58
N LEU A 62 1.51 7.34 -5.63
CA LEU A 62 1.02 8.72 -5.60
C LEU A 62 -0.49 8.79 -5.35
N THR A 63 -1.26 7.95 -6.03
CA THR A 63 -2.72 7.89 -5.85
C THR A 63 -3.10 7.32 -4.50
N PHE A 64 -2.32 6.38 -3.95
CA PHE A 64 -2.45 5.92 -2.57
C PHE A 64 -2.28 7.04 -1.55
N LEU A 65 -1.20 7.82 -1.66
CA LEU A 65 -0.96 8.96 -0.77
C LEU A 65 -2.05 10.03 -0.90
N LEU A 66 -2.52 10.30 -2.12
CA LEU A 66 -3.62 11.24 -2.37
C LEU A 66 -4.94 10.74 -1.73
N ALA A 67 -5.24 9.45 -1.84
CA ALA A 67 -6.43 8.86 -1.21
C ALA A 67 -6.34 8.88 0.32
N ILE A 68 -5.17 8.65 0.90
CA ILE A 68 -4.91 8.83 2.35
C ILE A 68 -5.14 10.29 2.75
N TYR A 69 -4.56 11.24 2.02
CA TYR A 69 -4.72 12.67 2.28
C TYR A 69 -6.19 13.12 2.25
N LEU A 70 -6.94 12.71 1.22
CA LEU A 70 -8.36 13.04 1.10
C LEU A 70 -9.19 12.42 2.23
N THR A 71 -8.84 11.21 2.66
CA THR A 71 -9.49 10.54 3.80
C THR A 71 -9.28 11.33 5.10
N PHE A 72 -8.07 11.83 5.35
CA PHE A 72 -7.79 12.70 6.51
C PHE A 72 -8.44 14.07 6.42
N ARG A 73 -8.70 14.59 5.21
CA ARG A 73 -9.50 15.80 4.97
C ARG A 73 -11.01 15.59 5.09
N HIS A 74 -11.43 14.47 5.65
CA HIS A 74 -12.82 14.04 5.78
C HIS A 74 -13.61 13.97 4.47
N LYS A 75 -12.92 13.88 3.32
CA LYS A 75 -13.56 13.55 2.04
C LYS A 75 -13.64 12.03 1.92
N ASN A 76 -14.55 11.56 1.08
CA ASN A 76 -14.69 10.15 0.77
C ASN A 76 -14.12 9.85 -0.63
N PRO A 77 -12.83 9.47 -0.74
CA PRO A 77 -12.17 9.27 -2.03
C PRO A 77 -12.43 7.88 -2.61
N ILE A 78 -13.64 7.33 -2.49
CA ILE A 78 -13.94 5.93 -2.88
C ILE A 78 -13.54 5.61 -4.33
N ASN A 79 -13.84 6.52 -5.28
CA ASN A 79 -13.46 6.35 -6.69
C ASN A 79 -11.94 6.37 -6.88
N LEU A 80 -11.25 7.23 -6.13
CA LEU A 80 -9.79 7.31 -6.19
C LEU A 80 -9.16 6.08 -5.54
N ALA A 81 -9.70 5.57 -4.44
CA ALA A 81 -9.23 4.35 -3.80
C ALA A 81 -9.45 3.11 -4.68
N ALA A 82 -10.60 3.02 -5.37
CA ALA A 82 -10.86 1.98 -6.36
C ALA A 82 -9.86 2.05 -7.53
N PHE A 83 -9.63 3.25 -8.07
CA PHE A 83 -8.64 3.50 -9.12
C PHE A 83 -7.22 3.12 -8.67
N THR A 84 -6.85 3.54 -7.46
CA THR A 84 -5.56 3.24 -6.82
C THR A 84 -5.37 1.72 -6.66
N PHE A 85 -6.41 1.01 -6.24
CA PHE A 85 -6.40 -0.46 -6.11
C PHE A 85 -6.25 -1.15 -7.47
N MET A 86 -6.97 -0.72 -8.50
CA MET A 86 -6.85 -1.27 -9.85
C MET A 86 -5.48 -0.98 -10.48
N LEU A 87 -4.92 0.22 -10.27
CA LEU A 87 -3.54 0.54 -10.67
C LEU A 87 -2.53 -0.30 -9.90
N GLY A 88 -2.76 -0.55 -8.61
CA GLY A 88 -1.92 -1.44 -7.83
C GLY A 88 -1.93 -2.86 -8.39
N LEU A 89 -3.13 -3.39 -8.67
CA LEU A 89 -3.30 -4.72 -9.26
C LEU A 89 -2.71 -4.86 -10.67
N SER A 90 -2.76 -3.81 -11.50
CA SER A 90 -2.21 -3.90 -12.87
C SER A 90 -0.70 -4.14 -12.87
N THR A 91 0.00 -3.79 -11.78
CA THR A 91 1.43 -4.05 -11.65
C THR A 91 1.74 -5.54 -11.56
N PHE A 92 0.82 -6.40 -11.08
CA PHE A 92 1.00 -7.85 -11.08
C PHE A 92 1.17 -8.45 -12.47
N PHE A 93 0.47 -7.88 -13.47
CA PHE A 93 0.48 -8.42 -14.84
C PHE A 93 1.77 -8.08 -15.59
N ILE A 94 2.54 -7.11 -15.09
CA ILE A 94 3.77 -6.63 -15.74
C ILE A 94 4.99 -7.24 -15.06
N THR A 95 4.88 -7.61 -13.78
CA THR A 95 5.99 -8.15 -13.00
C THR A 95 5.98 -9.67 -13.01
N THR A 96 6.67 -10.28 -13.97
CA THR A 96 7.37 -11.53 -13.65
C THR A 96 8.42 -11.16 -12.61
N ILE A 97 8.30 -11.65 -11.38
CA ILE A 97 9.38 -11.57 -10.40
C ILE A 97 10.48 -12.48 -10.94
N VAL A 98 11.31 -11.96 -11.85
CA VAL A 98 12.46 -12.68 -12.38
C VAL A 98 13.54 -12.54 -11.32
N ALA A 99 13.79 -13.64 -10.60
CA ALA A 99 14.94 -13.80 -9.73
C ALA A 99 16.22 -13.93 -10.58
N THR A 100 16.62 -12.88 -11.30
CA THR A 100 17.90 -12.83 -11.99
C THR A 100 18.93 -12.21 -11.07
N GLY A 101 19.54 -13.06 -10.26
CA GLY A 101 20.79 -12.79 -9.56
C GLY A 101 21.79 -13.88 -9.90
N ASP A 102 22.77 -13.57 -10.75
CA ASP A 102 23.90 -14.44 -11.11
C ASP A 102 24.95 -14.55 -9.98
N LYS A 103 24.49 -14.37 -8.73
CA LYS A 103 25.25 -14.53 -7.49
C LYS A 103 24.34 -15.29 -6.57
N GLY A 104 24.78 -16.47 -6.14
CA GLY A 104 24.00 -17.50 -5.45
C GLY A 104 22.79 -16.96 -4.68
N ILE A 105 21.61 -17.23 -5.22
CA ILE A 105 20.32 -16.87 -4.65
C ILE A 105 20.28 -17.46 -3.24
N HIS A 106 20.42 -16.63 -2.22
CA HIS A 106 20.08 -17.02 -0.87
C HIS A 106 18.55 -16.98 -0.74
N ASP A 107 17.94 -18.05 -0.22
CA ASP A 107 16.47 -18.16 -0.06
C ASP A 107 15.84 -16.95 0.67
N SER A 108 16.62 -16.27 1.52
CA SER A 108 16.22 -15.05 2.22
C SER A 108 15.93 -13.84 1.30
N GLU A 109 16.50 -13.79 0.10
CA GLU A 109 16.35 -12.66 -0.83
C GLU A 109 14.97 -12.63 -1.51
N ILE A 110 14.45 -13.81 -1.82
CA ILE A 110 13.11 -13.98 -2.39
C ILE A 110 12.06 -13.69 -1.31
N GLU A 111 12.32 -14.13 -0.07
CA GLU A 111 11.40 -14.00 1.05
C GLU A 111 11.08 -12.53 1.38
N LEU A 112 12.09 -11.68 1.53
CA LEU A 112 11.92 -10.25 1.85
C LEU A 112 11.18 -9.46 0.75
N LYS A 113 11.43 -9.79 -0.53
CA LYS A 113 10.71 -9.18 -1.65
C LYS A 113 9.24 -9.60 -1.67
N VAL A 114 8.94 -10.87 -1.37
CA VAL A 114 7.57 -11.38 -1.27
C VAL A 114 6.83 -10.73 -0.09
N TRP A 115 7.47 -10.56 1.06
CA TRP A 115 6.90 -9.86 2.21
C TRP A 115 6.63 -8.37 1.92
N GLY A 116 7.61 -7.66 1.32
CA GLY A 116 7.42 -6.27 0.91
C GLY A 116 6.25 -6.11 -0.05
N PHE A 117 6.12 -7.02 -1.03
CA PHE A 117 4.99 -7.05 -1.95
C PHE A 117 3.66 -7.35 -1.26
N GLY A 118 3.63 -8.34 -0.37
CA GLY A 118 2.45 -8.70 0.42
C GLY A 118 1.95 -7.56 1.31
N CYS A 119 2.86 -6.89 2.02
CA CYS A 119 2.55 -5.68 2.79
C CYS A 119 2.03 -4.58 1.88
N TRP A 120 2.65 -4.37 0.71
CA TRP A 120 2.19 -3.37 -0.24
C TRP A 120 0.74 -3.65 -0.64
N ILE A 121 0.40 -4.84 -1.16
CA ILE A 121 -0.99 -5.18 -1.53
C ILE A 121 -1.96 -5.03 -0.36
N GLY A 122 -1.57 -5.53 0.81
CA GLY A 122 -2.38 -5.45 2.03
C GLY A 122 -2.77 -4.01 2.35
N SER A 123 -1.86 -3.05 2.15
CA SER A 123 -2.16 -1.64 2.38
C SER A 123 -3.25 -1.10 1.45
N TYR A 124 -3.25 -1.48 0.17
CA TYR A 124 -4.26 -1.03 -0.81
C TYR A 124 -5.63 -1.62 -0.48
N ILE A 125 -5.67 -2.90 -0.10
CA ILE A 125 -6.90 -3.55 0.33
C ILE A 125 -7.49 -2.85 1.56
N LEU A 126 -6.65 -2.58 2.57
CA LEU A 126 -7.08 -1.87 3.78
C LEU A 126 -7.60 -0.47 3.48
N LEU A 127 -6.92 0.28 2.59
CA LEU A 127 -7.38 1.60 2.18
C LEU A 127 -8.74 1.52 1.46
N PHE A 128 -8.90 0.56 0.54
CA PHE A 128 -10.15 0.36 -0.17
C PHE A 128 -11.30 0.03 0.79
N ILE A 129 -11.12 -0.97 1.66
CA ILE A 129 -12.12 -1.34 2.67
C ILE A 129 -12.50 -0.15 3.55
N SER A 130 -11.52 0.66 3.97
CA SER A 130 -11.77 1.87 4.77
C SER A 130 -12.70 2.85 4.06
N THR A 131 -12.42 3.15 2.79
CA THR A 131 -13.22 4.10 2.00
C THR A 131 -14.63 3.57 1.71
N VAL A 132 -14.75 2.28 1.40
CA VAL A 132 -16.04 1.61 1.19
C VAL A 132 -16.88 1.65 2.46
N TRP A 133 -16.29 1.27 3.60
CA TRP A 133 -16.99 1.32 4.89
C TRP A 133 -17.49 2.74 5.17
N ARG A 134 -16.61 3.74 5.05
CA ARG A 134 -16.96 5.14 5.28
C ARG A 134 -18.14 5.59 4.40
N PHE A 135 -18.14 5.19 3.12
CA PHE A 135 -19.25 5.47 2.21
C PHE A 135 -20.58 4.87 2.68
N TYR A 136 -20.59 3.62 3.13
CA TYR A 136 -21.79 3.01 3.67
C TYR A 136 -22.30 3.71 4.93
N LEU A 137 -21.41 4.13 5.84
CA LEU A 137 -21.80 4.89 7.03
C LEU A 137 -22.43 6.24 6.67
N GLU A 138 -21.79 7.01 5.78
CA GLU A 138 -22.31 8.31 5.32
C GLU A 138 -23.67 8.15 4.64
N ARG A 139 -23.85 7.12 3.82
CA ARG A 139 -25.12 6.83 3.14
C ARG A 139 -26.23 6.42 4.11
N ASN A 140 -25.91 5.62 5.13
CA ASN A 140 -26.89 5.21 6.12
C ASN A 140 -27.32 6.37 7.03
N LEU A 141 -26.39 7.24 7.43
CA LEU A 141 -26.70 8.45 8.20
C LEU A 141 -27.64 9.39 7.43
N ASN A 142 -27.43 9.57 6.12
CA ASN A 142 -28.28 10.41 5.28
C ASN A 142 -29.68 9.83 5.03
N LYS A 143 -29.91 8.52 5.22
CA LYS A 143 -31.25 7.91 5.11
C LYS A 143 -32.09 8.08 6.37
N VAL A 144 -31.45 8.28 7.52
CA VAL A 144 -32.12 8.38 8.83
C VAL A 144 -32.52 9.84 9.13
N ARG A 145 -32.01 10.80 8.36
CA ARG A 145 -32.28 12.24 8.50
C ARG A 145 -33.28 12.70 7.46
#